data_AF-M7TTE7-F1
#
_entry.id   AF-M7TTE7-F1
#
_cell.length_a   1.000
_cell.length_b   1.000
_cell.length_c   1.000
_cell.angle_alpha   90.00
_cell.angle_beta   90.00
_cell.angle_gamma   90.00
#
_symmetry.space_group_name_H-M   'P 1'
#
loop_
_entity.id
_entity.type
_entity.pdbx_description
1 polymer ?
#
loop_
_entity_poly.entity_id
_entity_poly.type
_entity_poly.pdbx_seq_one_letter_code
_entity_poly.pdbx_strand_id
1 'polypeptide(L)' 'MSLRDRSFRNLAEFWRDELEKLTRGADPRELFTNSARKTLSKYEILLPRRGRGLHLEVNPEALKILRKRRT' A
#
# COMPACT_ATOMS: atom_id res chain seq x y z
N MET A 1 10.74 -14.22 11.07
CA MET A 1 9.81 -13.24 10.49
C MET A 1 9.06 -12.57 11.63
N SER A 2 9.14 -11.25 11.78
CA SER A 2 8.58 -10.55 12.94
C SER A 2 7.04 -10.50 12.87
N LEU A 3 6.38 -10.25 14.01
CA LEU A 3 4.93 -10.01 14.04
C LEU A 3 4.52 -8.86 13.12
N ARG A 4 5.37 -7.82 13.04
CA ARG A 4 5.17 -6.66 12.16
C ARG A 4 5.16 -7.08 10.68
N ASP A 5 6.09 -7.93 10.25
CA ASP A 5 6.16 -8.41 8.87
C ASP A 5 4.95 -9.27 8.50
N ARG A 6 4.43 -10.04 9.46
CA ARG A 6 3.23 -10.86 9.27
C ARG A 6 1.98 -9.99 9.14
N SER A 7 1.81 -9.01 10.02
CA SER A 7 0.70 -8.04 9.93
C SER A 7 0.77 -7.22 8.64
N PHE A 8 1.96 -6.76 8.27
CA PHE A 8 2.22 -6.04 7.03
C PHE A 8 1.83 -6.88 5.80
N ARG A 9 2.26 -8.14 5.75
CA ARG A 9 1.90 -9.06 4.66
C ARG A 9 0.40 -9.29 4.57
N ASN A 10 -0.25 -9.62 5.68
CA ASN A 10 -1.70 -9.88 5.68
C ASN A 10 -2.49 -8.67 5.19
N LEU A 11 -2.07 -7.47 5.59
CA LEU A 11 -2.73 -6.23 5.18
C LEU A 11 -2.48 -5.91 3.69
N ALA A 12 -1.26 -6.12 3.19
CA ALA A 12 -0.93 -5.97 1.77
C ALA A 12 -1.69 -6.98 0.90
N GLU A 13 -1.85 -8.23 1.36
CA GLU A 13 -2.61 -9.25 0.65
C GLU A 13 -4.10 -8.91 0.56
N PHE A 14 -4.67 -8.33 1.62
CA PHE A 14 -6.06 -7.89 1.67
C PHE A 14 -6.33 -6.72 0.72
N TRP A 15 -5.39 -5.76 0.60
CA TRP A 15 -5.55 -4.56 -0.23
C TRP A 15 -4.85 -4.64 -1.59
N ARG A 16 -4.42 -5.82 -2.01
CA ARG A 16 -3.53 -6.01 -3.17
C ARG A 16 -4.03 -5.39 -4.46
N ASP A 17 -5.30 -5.59 -4.81
CA ASP A 17 -5.84 -5.13 -6.08
C ASP A 17 -5.89 -3.60 -6.14
N GLU A 18 -6.29 -2.97 -5.04
CA GLU A 18 -6.33 -1.51 -4.93
C GLU A 18 -4.92 -0.90 -4.88
N LEU A 19 -3.97 -1.58 -4.23
CA LEU A 19 -2.55 -1.17 -4.27
C LEU A 19 -1.96 -1.33 -5.68
N GLU A 20 -2.37 -2.33 -6.46
CA GLU A 20 -1.94 -2.48 -7.85
C GLU A 20 -2.51 -1.37 -8.74
N LYS A 21 -3.78 -0.99 -8.55
CA LYS A 21 -4.37 0.17 -9.26
C LYS A 21 -3.63 1.47 -8.94
N LEU A 22 -3.27 1.69 -7.68
CA LEU A 22 -2.41 2.81 -7.29
C LEU A 22 -1.09 2.84 -8.07
N THR A 23 -0.43 1.69 -8.23
CA THR A 23 0.83 1.62 -8.99
C THR A 23 0.66 1.94 -10.48
N ARG A 24 -0.57 1.83 -11.00
CA ARG A 24 -0.92 2.20 -12.38
C ARG A 24 -1.37 3.66 -12.51
N GLY A 25 -1.32 4.44 -11.43
CA GLY A 25 -1.59 5.89 -11.44
C GLY A 25 -3.02 6.28 -11.07
N ALA A 26 -3.84 5.36 -10.55
CA ALA A 26 -5.18 5.72 -10.04
C ALA A 26 -5.08 6.58 -8.77
N ASP A 27 -6.05 7.48 -8.54
CA ASP A 27 -6.02 8.37 -7.38
C ASP A 27 -6.31 7.59 -6.07
N PRO A 28 -5.46 7.68 -5.05
CA PRO A 28 -5.70 7.04 -3.75
C PRO A 28 -7.04 7.38 -3.09
N ARG A 29 -7.61 8.55 -3.38
CA ARG A 29 -8.92 9.00 -2.85
C ARG A 29 -10.08 8.20 -3.42
N GLU A 30 -9.92 7.67 -4.63
CA GLU A 30 -10.94 6.86 -5.30
C GLU A 30 -10.85 5.38 -4.91
N LEU A 31 -9.65 4.93 -4.53
CA LEU A 31 -9.38 3.52 -4.23
C LEU A 31 -9.58 3.16 -2.75
N PHE A 32 -9.38 4.10 -1.82
CA PHE A 32 -9.38 3.80 -0.40
C PHE A 32 -10.13 4.81 0.45
N THR A 33 -10.85 4.31 1.45
CA THR A 33 -11.44 5.14 2.51
C THR A 33 -10.34 5.82 3.36
N ASN A 34 -10.70 6.91 4.06
CA ASN A 34 -9.79 7.61 4.97
C ASN A 34 -9.20 6.69 6.05
N SER A 35 -10.00 5.75 6.58
CA SER A 35 -9.55 4.79 7.58
C SER A 35 -8.58 3.77 7.00
N ALA A 36 -8.83 3.25 5.79
CA ALA A 36 -7.93 2.34 5.10
C ALA A 36 -6.57 3.00 4.84
N ARG A 37 -6.55 4.26 4.36
CA ARG A 37 -5.32 5.02 4.12
C ARG A 37 -4.51 5.25 5.39
N LYS A 38 -5.16 5.58 6.51
CA LYS A 38 -4.50 5.72 7.82
C LYS A 38 -3.87 4.41 8.26
N THR A 39 -4.59 3.29 8.13
CA THR A 39 -4.08 1.97 8.48
C THR A 39 -2.88 1.59 7.60
N LEU A 40 -2.99 1.76 6.28
CA LEU A 40 -1.90 1.48 5.34
C LEU A 40 -0.67 2.37 5.59
N SER A 41 -0.87 3.64 5.95
CA SER A 41 0.22 4.54 6.33
C SER A 41 0.88 4.13 7.65
N LYS A 42 0.10 3.68 8.65
CA LYS A 42 0.62 3.17 9.94
C LYS A 42 1.56 2.00 9.76
N TYR A 43 1.26 1.12 8.80
CA TYR A 43 2.10 -0.02 8.45
C TYR A 43 3.17 0.33 7.41
N GLU A 44 3.34 1.60 7.04
CA GLU A 44 4.30 2.05 6.02
C GLU A 44 4.08 1.38 4.66
N ILE A 45 2.86 0.93 4.34
CA ILE A 45 2.50 0.37 3.03
C ILE A 45 2.25 1.50 2.04
N LEU A 46 1.59 2.57 2.49
CA LEU A 46 1.48 3.82 1.75
C LEU A 46 2.41 4.85 2.38
N LEU A 47 3.21 5.49 1.53
CA LEU A 47 4.14 6.54 1.92
C LEU A 47 3.66 7.87 1.33
N PRO A 48 3.67 8.96 2.12
CA PRO A 48 3.45 10.28 1.56
C PRO A 48 4.68 10.66 0.71
N ARG A 49 4.48 10.92 -0.58
CA ARG A 49 5.52 11.47 -1.44
C ARG A 49 5.72 12.93 -1.06
N ARG A 50 6.92 13.31 -0.62
CA ARG A 50 7.25 14.73 -0.40
C ARG A 50 7.34 15.43 -1.77
N GLY A 51 6.32 16.23 -2.09
CA GLY A 51 6.19 17.01 -3.34
C GLY A 51 5.01 17.98 -3.27
N ARG A 52 4.81 18.79 -4.32
CA ARG A 52 3.65 19.71 -4.44
C ARG A 52 2.37 18.90 -4.62
N GLY A 53 1.76 18.46 -3.52
CA GLY A 53 0.52 17.68 -3.51
C GLY A 53 0.61 16.45 -2.59
N LEU A 54 -0.54 16.03 -2.06
CA LEU A 54 -0.66 14.88 -1.16
C LEU A 54 -0.71 13.58 -1.99
N HIS A 55 0.41 13.26 -2.66
CA HIS A 55 0.55 12.03 -3.44
C HIS A 55 0.94 10.88 -2.53
N LEU A 56 0.20 9.77 -2.59
CA LEU A 56 0.54 8.54 -1.86
C LEU A 56 1.20 7.57 -2.83
N GLU A 57 2.31 6.97 -2.41
CA GLU A 57 3.00 5.93 -3.16
C GLU A 57 2.99 4.62 -2.37
N VAL A 58 3.00 3.50 -3.09
CA VAL A 58 3.13 2.19 -2.48
C VAL A 58 4.60 1.96 -2.11
N ASN A 59 4.86 1.57 -0.87
CA ASN A 59 6.21 1.23 -0.41
C ASN A 59 6.79 0.08 -1.25
N PRO A 60 8.04 0.20 -1.75
CA PRO A 60 8.73 -0.85 -2.50
C PRO A 60 8.73 -2.23 -1.80
N GLU A 61 8.81 -2.28 -0.47
CA GLU A 61 8.76 -3.55 0.28
C GLU A 61 7.37 -4.19 0.24
N ALA A 62 6.30 -3.39 0.32
CA ALA A 62 4.94 -3.88 0.10
C ALA A 62 4.81 -4.42 -1.33
N LEU A 63 5.43 -3.74 -2.29
CA LEU A 63 5.40 -4.09 -3.70
C LEU A 63 6.05 -5.45 -3.99
N LYS A 64 7.16 -5.79 -3.29
CA LYS A 64 7.78 -7.12 -3.36
C LYS A 64 6.83 -8.23 -2.89
N ILE A 65 6.01 -7.96 -1.86
CA ILE A 65 5.01 -8.90 -1.36
C ILE A 65 3.89 -9.10 -2.39
N LEU A 66 3.38 -8.03 -2.98
CA LEU A 66 2.31 -8.09 -3.99
C LEU A 66 2.73 -8.90 -5.23
N ARG A 67 3.98 -8.73 -5.68
CA ARG A 67 4.50 -9.40 -6.89
C ARG A 67 4.73 -10.91 -6.72
N LYS A 68 4.83 -11.42 -5.48
CA LYS A 68 5.26 -12.80 -5.18
C LYS A 68 4.27 -13.90 -5.57
N ARG A 69 3.05 -13.56 -6.02
CA ARG A 69 1.98 -14.50 -6.37
C ARG A 69 1.60 -14.54 -7.86
N ARG A 70 2.36 -13.86 -8.72
CA ARG A 70 2.11 -13.88 -10.18
C ARG A 70 2.74 -15.08 -10.91
N THR A 71 3.47 -15.92 -10.20
CA THR A 71 4.03 -17.21 -10.64
C THR A 71 3.33 -18.35 -9.93
#